data_AF-A0ABD5WIF7-F1
#
_entry.id   AF-A0ABD5WIF7-F1
#
_cell.length_a   1.000
_cell.length_b   1.000
_cell.length_c   1.000
_cell.angle_alpha   90.00
_cell.angle_beta   90.00
_cell.angle_gamma   90.00
#
_symmetry.space_group_name_H-M   'P 1'
#
loop_
_entity.id
_entity.type
_entity.pdbx_description
1 polymer ?
#
loop_
_entity_poly.entity_id
_entity_poly.type
_entity_poly.pdbx_seq_one_letter_code
_entity_poly.pdbx_strand_id
1 'polypeptide(L)'
;MPADPESAVATLTERVRTLREERAELNLDVLDHLGDAAKRAEAESGPTLGEIGVAASGVEDSVLADASADREGLKIGDVEVRRDGDGDALVVSTTARYKPDDAERDDAETDRWGYVETDPIPALRFRNLGETERTLLEAFVPAAVERGGGFAGFRAYATKTNTPLDRLRALSLPDPETVSDEVARYREVRARAKNLNNTVATLEEAIDRIVYRLYGLDDDEIAVVERAGDGGE
;
A
#
# COMPACT_ATOMS: atom_id res chain seq x y z
N MET A 1 -2.11 16.10 44.12
CA MET A 1 -0.64 16.03 44.04
C MET A 1 -0.31 16.04 42.56
N PRO A 2 0.42 17.05 42.02
CA PRO A 2 0.86 16.92 40.64
C PRO A 2 1.78 15.70 40.61
N ALA A 3 1.53 14.77 39.67
CA ALA A 3 2.46 13.68 39.44
C ALA A 3 3.81 14.30 39.10
N ASP A 4 4.86 13.79 39.72
CA ASP A 4 6.22 14.15 39.37
C ASP A 4 6.40 13.98 37.84
N PRO A 5 6.91 14.99 37.12
CA PRO A 5 6.96 14.96 35.66
C PRO A 5 7.81 13.81 35.11
N GLU A 6 8.86 13.38 35.81
CA GLU A 6 9.65 12.21 35.42
C GLU A 6 8.83 10.93 35.60
N SER A 7 8.10 10.82 36.71
CA SER A 7 7.14 9.72 36.95
C SER A 7 6.03 9.66 35.90
N ALA A 8 5.55 10.83 35.43
CA ALA A 8 4.55 10.92 34.37
C ALA A 8 5.11 10.43 33.02
N VAL A 9 6.32 10.86 32.64
CA VAL A 9 6.99 10.38 31.42
C VAL A 9 7.21 8.87 31.47
N ALA A 10 7.71 8.33 32.59
CA ALA A 10 7.91 6.89 32.75
C ALA A 10 6.58 6.12 32.57
N THR A 11 5.49 6.60 33.15
CA THR A 11 4.16 5.97 33.04
C THR A 11 3.63 5.99 31.61
N LEU A 12 3.75 7.12 30.91
CA LEU A 12 3.29 7.24 29.53
C LEU A 12 4.14 6.38 28.58
N THR A 13 5.45 6.33 28.80
CA THR A 13 6.37 5.52 27.99
C THR A 13 6.07 4.03 28.12
N GLU A 14 5.83 3.53 29.34
CA GLU A 14 5.39 2.15 29.54
C GLU A 14 4.05 1.88 28.85
N ARG A 15 3.12 2.84 28.89
CA ARG A 15 1.84 2.70 28.18
C ARG A 15 2.02 2.64 26.67
N VAL A 16 2.88 3.48 26.10
CA VAL A 16 3.25 3.45 24.67
C VAL A 16 3.84 2.09 24.31
N ARG A 17 4.76 1.56 25.13
CA ARG A 17 5.35 0.24 24.92
C ARG A 17 4.27 -0.85 24.86
N THR A 18 3.37 -0.91 25.85
CA THR A 18 2.27 -1.88 25.87
C THR A 18 1.37 -1.77 24.64
N LEU A 19 1.00 -0.55 24.24
CA LEU A 19 0.13 -0.37 23.07
C LEU A 19 0.83 -0.77 21.76
N ARG A 20 2.14 -0.54 21.65
CA ARG A 20 2.95 -0.99 20.51
C ARG A 20 3.05 -2.53 20.48
N GLU A 21 3.19 -3.17 21.62
CA GLU A 21 3.15 -4.65 21.76
C GLU A 21 1.78 -5.19 21.32
N GLU A 22 0.68 -4.65 21.86
CA GLU A 22 -0.68 -5.03 21.46
C GLU A 22 -0.90 -4.84 19.94
N ARG A 23 -0.33 -3.78 19.35
CA ARG A 23 -0.41 -3.53 17.91
C ARG A 23 0.39 -4.55 17.10
N ALA A 24 1.53 -4.99 17.60
CA ALA A 24 2.38 -5.98 16.92
C ALA A 24 1.76 -7.39 16.94
N GLU A 25 0.88 -7.69 17.90
CA GLU A 25 0.14 -8.96 17.97
C GLU A 25 -1.00 -9.05 16.94
N LEU A 26 -1.39 -7.95 16.30
CA LEU A 26 -2.47 -7.93 15.33
C LEU A 26 -1.98 -8.41 13.95
N ASN A 27 -2.64 -9.43 13.40
CA ASN A 27 -2.38 -9.86 12.03
C ASN A 27 -3.00 -8.84 11.03
N LEU A 28 -2.14 -8.14 10.29
CA LEU A 28 -2.52 -7.16 9.26
C LEU A 28 -2.38 -7.69 7.83
N ASP A 29 -2.05 -8.96 7.65
CA ASP A 29 -1.96 -9.60 6.34
C ASP A 29 -3.34 -10.04 5.86
N VAL A 30 -3.85 -9.38 4.82
CA VAL A 30 -5.15 -9.71 4.22
C VAL A 30 -5.20 -11.13 3.65
N LEU A 31 -4.08 -11.66 3.14
CA LEU A 31 -4.01 -13.00 2.56
C LEU A 31 -4.19 -14.07 3.64
N ASP A 32 -3.64 -13.84 4.84
CA ASP A 32 -3.84 -14.72 5.99
C ASP A 32 -5.30 -14.75 6.45
N HIS A 33 -5.97 -13.59 6.51
CA HIS A 33 -7.38 -13.51 6.89
C HIS A 33 -8.31 -14.16 5.87
N LEU A 34 -8.01 -14.02 4.59
CA LEU A 34 -8.76 -14.66 3.50
C LEU A 34 -8.46 -16.16 3.39
N GLY A 35 -7.27 -16.61 3.83
CA GLY A 35 -6.87 -18.00 3.90
C GLY A 35 -7.09 -18.76 2.58
N ASP A 36 -7.85 -19.84 2.62
CA ASP A 36 -8.12 -20.65 1.43
C ASP A 36 -8.99 -19.92 0.39
N ALA A 37 -9.76 -18.89 0.76
CA ALA A 37 -10.51 -18.10 -0.22
C ALA A 37 -9.57 -17.31 -1.14
N ALA A 38 -8.44 -16.81 -0.61
CA ALA A 38 -7.41 -16.17 -1.43
C ALA A 38 -6.79 -17.14 -2.44
N LYS A 39 -6.65 -18.43 -2.09
CA LYS A 39 -6.16 -19.47 -3.01
C LYS A 39 -7.22 -19.86 -4.05
N ARG A 40 -8.51 -19.86 -3.67
CA ARG A 40 -9.61 -20.16 -4.60
C ARG A 40 -9.83 -19.09 -5.66
N ALA A 41 -9.36 -17.86 -5.45
CA ALA A 41 -9.32 -16.83 -6.50
C ALA A 41 -8.54 -17.29 -7.75
N GLU A 42 -7.66 -18.29 -7.63
CA GLU A 42 -6.97 -18.94 -8.75
C GLU A 42 -7.85 -19.98 -9.49
N ALA A 43 -8.82 -20.58 -8.80
CA ALA A 43 -9.54 -21.77 -9.25
C ALA A 43 -10.91 -21.48 -9.86
N GLU A 44 -11.74 -20.64 -9.26
CA GLU A 44 -13.08 -20.25 -9.77
C GLU A 44 -13.72 -19.25 -8.77
N SER A 45 -14.36 -18.19 -9.27
CA SER A 45 -15.59 -17.54 -8.75
C SER A 45 -15.62 -16.01 -8.58
N GLY A 46 -14.52 -15.26 -8.63
CA GLY A 46 -14.56 -13.79 -8.49
C GLY A 46 -14.24 -13.01 -9.78
N PRO A 47 -14.62 -11.72 -9.85
CA PRO A 47 -14.37 -10.88 -11.02
C PRO A 47 -12.89 -10.52 -11.15
N THR A 48 -12.42 -10.39 -12.38
CA THR A 48 -11.10 -9.84 -12.70
C THR A 48 -11.11 -8.32 -12.61
N LEU A 49 -9.93 -7.72 -12.37
CA LEU A 49 -9.80 -6.26 -12.34
C LEU A 49 -10.27 -5.60 -13.64
N GLY A 50 -10.12 -6.28 -14.78
CA GLY A 50 -10.60 -5.81 -16.08
C GLY A 50 -12.12 -5.84 -16.25
N GLU A 51 -12.84 -6.69 -15.52
CA GLU A 51 -14.30 -6.78 -15.57
C GLU A 51 -14.98 -5.69 -14.72
N ILE A 52 -14.40 -5.36 -13.57
CA ILE A 52 -14.95 -4.36 -12.64
C ILE A 52 -14.33 -2.96 -12.81
N GLY A 53 -13.15 -2.86 -13.41
CA GLY A 53 -12.40 -1.62 -13.58
C GLY A 53 -12.48 -1.05 -14.99
N VAL A 54 -12.43 0.27 -15.09
CA VAL A 54 -12.31 0.99 -16.37
C VAL A 54 -10.89 1.51 -16.52
N ALA A 55 -10.33 1.45 -17.73
CA ALA A 55 -9.02 2.04 -18.03
C ALA A 55 -8.95 3.51 -17.58
N ALA A 56 -7.86 3.88 -16.92
CA ALA A 56 -7.63 5.28 -16.58
C ALA A 56 -7.35 6.11 -17.84
N SER A 57 -7.79 7.38 -17.87
CA SER A 57 -7.46 8.30 -18.97
C SER A 57 -5.96 8.40 -19.19
N GLY A 58 -5.52 8.27 -20.44
CA GLY A 58 -4.10 8.37 -20.84
C GLY A 58 -3.27 7.12 -20.57
N VAL A 59 -3.84 6.05 -20.00
CA VAL A 59 -3.09 4.81 -19.76
C VAL A 59 -2.69 4.12 -21.07
N GLU A 60 -3.51 4.26 -22.12
CA GLU A 60 -3.26 3.65 -23.43
C GLU A 60 -2.10 4.31 -24.19
N ASP A 61 -1.76 5.55 -23.84
CA ASP A 61 -0.61 6.29 -24.37
C ASP A 61 0.65 6.12 -23.50
N SER A 62 0.57 5.30 -22.44
CA SER A 62 1.65 5.09 -21.49
C SER A 62 2.40 3.77 -21.74
N VAL A 63 3.56 3.62 -21.11
CA VAL A 63 4.35 2.38 -21.16
C VAL A 63 3.60 1.15 -20.64
N LEU A 64 2.50 1.31 -19.91
CA LEU A 64 1.66 0.19 -19.48
C LEU A 64 0.90 -0.47 -20.63
N ALA A 65 0.73 0.22 -21.76
CA ALA A 65 0.13 -0.32 -22.98
C ALA A 65 1.17 -0.89 -23.97
N ASP A 66 2.47 -0.77 -23.67
CA ASP A 66 3.53 -1.33 -24.49
C ASP A 66 3.62 -2.86 -24.30
N ALA A 67 4.03 -3.57 -25.34
CA ALA A 67 4.34 -5.00 -25.26
C ALA A 67 5.84 -5.22 -25.06
N SER A 68 6.24 -6.46 -24.76
CA SER A 68 7.68 -6.80 -24.67
C SER A 68 8.41 -6.70 -26.03
N ALA A 69 7.69 -6.46 -27.12
CA ALA A 69 8.29 -6.20 -28.43
C ALA A 69 8.81 -4.76 -28.54
N ASP A 70 8.21 -3.85 -27.77
CA ASP A 70 8.51 -2.42 -27.78
C ASP A 70 9.60 -2.09 -26.75
N ARG A 71 9.60 -2.80 -25.59
CA ARG A 71 10.59 -2.59 -24.52
C ARG A 71 11.11 -3.89 -23.91
N GLU A 72 12.44 -3.99 -23.77
CA GLU A 72 13.08 -5.18 -23.19
C GLU A 72 12.80 -5.28 -21.68
N GLY A 73 12.38 -6.47 -21.24
CA GLY A 73 12.23 -6.78 -19.83
C GLY A 73 11.06 -6.07 -19.15
N LEU A 74 10.14 -5.49 -19.94
CA LEU A 74 8.98 -4.76 -19.46
C LEU A 74 8.14 -5.60 -18.48
N LYS A 75 7.93 -5.06 -17.28
CA LYS A 75 7.14 -5.68 -16.23
C LYS A 75 6.53 -4.63 -15.30
N ILE A 76 5.51 -5.06 -14.57
CA ILE A 76 4.98 -4.32 -13.42
C ILE A 76 6.02 -4.33 -12.29
N GLY A 77 6.29 -3.16 -11.71
CA GLY A 77 7.10 -2.97 -10.51
C GLY A 77 6.23 -3.09 -9.27
N ASP A 78 5.67 -1.97 -8.84
CA ASP A 78 4.78 -1.85 -7.70
C ASP A 78 3.36 -1.50 -8.13
N VAL A 79 2.41 -1.86 -7.28
CA VAL A 79 0.99 -1.53 -7.46
C VAL A 79 0.47 -0.91 -6.19
N GLU A 80 -0.28 0.17 -6.37
CA GLU A 80 -0.88 0.87 -5.27
C GLU A 80 -2.31 1.30 -5.59
N VAL A 81 -3.11 1.42 -4.55
CA VAL A 81 -4.54 1.73 -4.66
C VAL A 81 -4.85 2.93 -3.80
N ARG A 82 -5.32 4.00 -4.42
CA ARG A 82 -5.68 5.25 -3.74
C ARG A 82 -7.11 5.67 -4.07
N ARG A 83 -7.69 6.48 -3.21
CA ARG A 83 -8.97 7.16 -3.51
C ARG A 83 -8.72 8.34 -4.44
N ASP A 84 -9.60 8.50 -5.43
CA ASP A 84 -9.58 9.62 -6.37
C ASP A 84 -10.19 10.85 -5.68
N GLY A 85 -9.34 11.66 -5.04
CA GLY A 85 -9.76 12.89 -4.33
C GLY A 85 -10.82 12.63 -3.25
N ASP A 86 -11.82 13.53 -3.16
CA ASP A 86 -12.95 13.44 -2.21
C ASP A 86 -14.07 12.48 -2.66
N GLY A 87 -13.87 11.74 -3.74
CA GLY A 87 -14.88 10.87 -4.33
C GLY A 87 -14.89 9.43 -3.80
N ASP A 88 -15.95 8.70 -4.16
CA ASP A 88 -16.12 7.27 -3.90
C ASP A 88 -15.31 6.35 -4.84
N ALA A 89 -14.53 6.93 -5.75
CA ALA A 89 -13.77 6.22 -6.76
C ALA A 89 -12.40 5.77 -6.24
N LEU A 90 -11.99 4.56 -6.64
CA LEU A 90 -10.64 4.05 -6.39
C LEU A 90 -9.84 4.04 -7.70
N VAL A 91 -8.56 4.39 -7.60
CA VAL A 91 -7.59 4.31 -8.69
C VAL A 91 -6.49 3.35 -8.30
N VAL A 92 -6.31 2.32 -9.12
CA VAL A 92 -5.14 1.45 -9.07
C VAL A 92 -4.09 2.07 -9.98
N SER A 93 -2.94 2.41 -9.41
CA SER A 93 -1.77 2.93 -10.12
C SER A 93 -0.63 1.92 -10.01
N THR A 94 0.25 1.90 -10.99
CA THR A 94 1.36 0.94 -11.04
C THR A 94 2.59 1.54 -11.67
N THR A 95 3.76 1.13 -11.20
CA THR A 95 5.04 1.47 -11.83
C THR A 95 5.40 0.43 -12.89
N ALA A 96 6.03 0.88 -13.98
CA ALA A 96 6.57 0.00 -14.99
C ALA A 96 8.09 -0.03 -14.90
N ARG A 97 8.66 -1.24 -14.97
CA ARG A 97 10.11 -1.45 -15.04
C ARG A 97 10.49 -2.02 -16.38
N TYR A 98 11.48 -1.42 -17.02
CA TYR A 98 12.02 -1.89 -18.29
C TYR A 98 13.50 -1.53 -18.38
N LYS A 99 14.21 -2.16 -19.31
CA LYS A 99 15.57 -1.74 -19.64
C LYS A 99 15.50 -0.63 -20.69
N PRO A 100 16.17 0.52 -20.47
CA PRO A 100 16.22 1.58 -21.45
C PRO A 100 16.99 1.09 -22.69
N ASP A 101 16.54 1.51 -23.86
CA ASP A 101 17.26 1.27 -25.11
C ASP A 101 18.56 2.10 -25.16
N ASP A 102 19.46 1.78 -26.10
CA ASP A 102 20.76 2.47 -26.22
C ASP A 102 20.64 4.01 -26.31
N ALA A 103 19.53 4.52 -26.85
CA ALA A 103 19.29 5.96 -26.97
C ALA A 103 18.88 6.65 -25.65
N GLU A 104 18.30 5.91 -24.70
CA GLU A 104 17.82 6.43 -23.41
C GLU A 104 18.79 6.07 -22.27
N ARG A 105 19.75 5.18 -22.52
CA ARG A 105 20.63 4.59 -21.52
C ARG A 105 21.57 5.58 -20.83
N ASP A 106 22.11 6.55 -21.56
CA ASP A 106 23.10 7.49 -21.01
C ASP A 106 22.47 8.52 -20.04
N ASP A 107 21.18 8.82 -20.20
CA ASP A 107 20.43 9.77 -19.36
C ASP A 107 19.56 9.09 -18.29
N ALA A 108 19.43 7.75 -18.35
CA ALA A 108 18.57 6.98 -17.47
C ALA A 108 19.24 6.66 -16.12
N GLU A 109 18.56 7.00 -15.03
CA GLU A 109 18.90 6.50 -13.70
C GLU A 109 18.47 5.04 -13.56
N THR A 110 19.39 4.12 -13.83
CA THR A 110 19.13 2.68 -13.75
C THR A 110 19.54 2.07 -12.42
N ASP A 111 18.82 1.03 -11.99
CA ASP A 111 19.22 0.20 -10.85
C ASP A 111 20.50 -0.63 -11.13
N ARG A 112 20.95 -1.37 -10.11
CA ARG A 112 22.09 -2.31 -10.20
C ARG A 112 21.96 -3.40 -11.28
N TRP A 113 20.78 -3.58 -11.86
CA TRP A 113 20.45 -4.56 -12.89
C TRP A 113 20.14 -3.91 -14.25
N GLY A 114 20.28 -2.58 -14.37
CA GLY A 114 20.06 -1.82 -15.60
C GLY A 114 18.59 -1.53 -15.91
N TYR A 115 17.69 -1.58 -14.93
CA TYR A 115 16.27 -1.22 -15.11
C TYR A 115 16.02 0.23 -14.71
N VAL A 116 15.19 0.91 -15.50
CA VAL A 116 14.49 2.12 -15.06
C VAL A 116 13.13 1.74 -14.48
N GLU A 117 12.62 2.59 -13.60
CA GLU A 117 11.27 2.49 -13.05
C GLU A 117 10.54 3.81 -13.26
N THR A 118 9.31 3.75 -13.75
CA THR A 118 8.48 4.96 -13.92
C THR A 118 7.90 5.40 -12.58
N ASP A 119 7.48 6.67 -12.52
CA ASP A 119 6.51 7.09 -11.51
C ASP A 119 5.22 6.24 -11.58
N PRO A 120 4.42 6.18 -10.50
CA PRO A 120 3.14 5.48 -10.52
C PRO A 120 2.19 6.01 -11.58
N ILE A 121 1.81 5.15 -12.53
CA ILE A 121 0.91 5.48 -13.63
C ILE A 121 -0.50 4.95 -13.28
N PRO A 122 -1.54 5.80 -13.29
CA PRO A 122 -2.92 5.35 -13.12
C PRO A 122 -3.30 4.33 -14.19
N ALA A 123 -3.68 3.12 -13.78
CA ALA A 123 -4.00 2.02 -14.68
C ALA A 123 -5.51 1.78 -14.80
N LEU A 124 -6.18 1.62 -13.66
CA LEU A 124 -7.59 1.27 -13.59
C LEU A 124 -8.33 2.15 -12.59
N ARG A 125 -9.55 2.55 -12.95
CA ARG A 125 -10.49 3.29 -12.09
C ARG A 125 -11.72 2.45 -11.82
N PHE A 126 -12.16 2.48 -10.57
CA PHE A 126 -13.29 1.72 -10.06
C PHE A 126 -14.30 2.66 -9.40
N ARG A 127 -15.59 2.43 -9.65
CA ARG A 127 -16.70 3.25 -9.14
C ARG A 127 -17.82 2.34 -8.63
N ASN A 128 -18.67 2.88 -7.76
CA ASN A 128 -19.83 2.19 -7.18
C ASN A 128 -19.48 0.90 -6.45
N LEU A 129 -18.34 0.90 -5.74
CA LEU A 129 -17.85 -0.26 -5.01
C LEU A 129 -18.50 -0.36 -3.63
N GLY A 130 -18.88 -1.58 -3.27
CA GLY A 130 -19.21 -1.94 -1.90
C GLY A 130 -18.00 -1.89 -0.98
N GLU A 131 -18.26 -2.00 0.32
CA GLU A 131 -17.24 -1.94 1.36
C GLU A 131 -16.22 -3.09 1.27
N THR A 132 -16.70 -4.31 0.99
CA THR A 132 -15.86 -5.49 0.77
C THR A 132 -14.97 -5.32 -0.45
N GLU A 133 -15.53 -4.94 -1.60
CA GLU A 133 -14.80 -4.77 -2.85
C GLU A 133 -13.70 -3.72 -2.73
N ARG A 134 -14.00 -2.58 -2.08
CA ARG A 134 -12.97 -1.56 -1.79
C ARG A 134 -11.80 -2.12 -1.02
N THR A 135 -12.06 -3.01 -0.06
CA THR A 135 -11.01 -3.57 0.78
C THR A 135 -10.17 -4.59 0.02
N LEU A 136 -10.81 -5.38 -0.84
CA LEU A 136 -10.09 -6.27 -1.75
C LEU A 136 -9.20 -5.45 -2.69
N LEU A 137 -9.67 -4.34 -3.24
CA LEU A 137 -8.83 -3.46 -4.04
C LEU A 137 -7.69 -2.83 -3.21
N GLU A 138 -8.00 -2.24 -2.05
CA GLU A 138 -7.00 -1.52 -1.24
C GLU A 138 -5.93 -2.44 -0.61
N ALA A 139 -6.27 -3.67 -0.24
CA ALA A 139 -5.38 -4.56 0.49
C ALA A 139 -4.99 -5.81 -0.31
N PHE A 140 -5.94 -6.47 -0.95
CA PHE A 140 -5.66 -7.74 -1.65
C PHE A 140 -4.88 -7.52 -2.95
N VAL A 141 -5.18 -6.48 -3.74
CA VAL A 141 -4.47 -6.24 -5.01
C VAL A 141 -2.97 -5.99 -4.81
N PRO A 142 -2.52 -5.08 -3.93
CA PRO A 142 -1.09 -4.91 -3.67
C PRO A 142 -0.43 -6.21 -3.15
N ALA A 143 -1.08 -6.89 -2.20
CA ALA A 143 -0.56 -8.15 -1.65
C ALA A 143 -0.45 -9.27 -2.70
N ALA A 144 -1.40 -9.36 -3.62
CA ALA A 144 -1.39 -10.33 -4.71
C ALA A 144 -0.26 -10.06 -5.72
N VAL A 145 0.00 -8.78 -6.02
CA VAL A 145 1.07 -8.35 -6.92
C VAL A 145 2.44 -8.62 -6.30
N GLU A 146 2.64 -8.24 -5.03
CA GLU A 146 3.87 -8.50 -4.27
C GLU A 146 4.15 -10.00 -4.18
N ARG A 147 3.10 -10.80 -3.92
CA ARG A 147 3.21 -12.26 -3.86
C ARG A 147 3.63 -12.87 -5.20
N GLY A 148 3.18 -12.29 -6.30
CA GLY A 148 3.57 -12.61 -7.67
C GLY A 148 3.45 -14.08 -8.05
N GLY A 149 4.25 -14.51 -9.04
CA GLY A 149 4.43 -15.92 -9.38
C GLY A 149 3.21 -16.66 -9.95
N GLY A 150 2.21 -15.94 -10.48
CA GLY A 150 0.96 -16.52 -10.97
C GLY A 150 -0.19 -16.48 -9.97
N PHE A 151 0.04 -16.00 -8.75
CA PHE A 151 -0.98 -15.88 -7.72
C PHE A 151 -2.17 -15.04 -8.22
N ALA A 152 -3.39 -15.53 -7.98
CA ALA A 152 -4.62 -14.89 -8.44
C ALA A 152 -4.64 -14.56 -9.96
N GLY A 153 -3.96 -15.37 -10.77
CA GLY A 153 -3.83 -15.16 -12.22
C GLY A 153 -2.82 -14.08 -12.61
N PHE A 154 -2.20 -13.39 -11.65
CA PHE A 154 -1.31 -12.26 -11.91
C PHE A 154 0.07 -12.70 -12.41
N ARG A 155 0.56 -12.04 -13.46
CA ARG A 155 1.93 -12.21 -13.98
C ARG A 155 2.55 -10.84 -14.26
N ALA A 156 3.65 -10.52 -13.59
CA ALA A 156 4.28 -9.19 -13.71
C ALA A 156 4.85 -8.88 -15.10
N TYR A 157 5.36 -9.88 -15.83
CA TYR A 157 6.06 -9.66 -17.10
C TYR A 157 5.10 -9.47 -18.28
N ALA A 158 5.35 -8.42 -19.06
CA ALA A 158 4.78 -8.27 -20.39
C ALA A 158 5.28 -9.39 -21.32
N THR A 159 4.47 -9.72 -22.31
CA THR A 159 4.88 -10.57 -23.43
C THR A 159 4.61 -9.85 -24.75
N LYS A 160 4.95 -10.49 -25.87
CA LYS A 160 4.72 -9.93 -27.21
C LYS A 160 3.26 -9.59 -27.52
N THR A 161 2.33 -10.16 -26.75
CA THR A 161 0.88 -10.06 -26.99
C THR A 161 0.11 -9.60 -25.76
N ASN A 162 0.76 -9.47 -24.61
CA ASN A 162 0.10 -9.05 -23.37
C ASN A 162 0.93 -7.93 -22.74
N THR A 163 0.30 -6.78 -22.60
CA THR A 163 0.88 -5.58 -22.01
C THR A 163 0.88 -5.67 -20.48
N PRO A 164 1.64 -4.84 -19.76
CA PRO A 164 1.48 -4.69 -18.31
C PRO A 164 0.03 -4.41 -17.90
N LEU A 165 -0.69 -3.58 -18.65
CA LEU A 165 -2.09 -3.29 -18.39
C LEU A 165 -2.98 -4.54 -18.51
N ASP A 166 -2.76 -5.39 -19.53
CA ASP A 166 -3.49 -6.65 -19.68
C ASP A 166 -3.18 -7.62 -18.54
N ARG A 167 -1.92 -7.66 -18.09
CA ARG A 167 -1.50 -8.46 -16.94
C ARG A 167 -2.20 -8.05 -15.65
N LEU A 168 -2.33 -6.75 -15.42
CA LEU A 168 -3.03 -6.21 -14.26
C LEU A 168 -4.54 -6.51 -14.36
N ARG A 169 -5.14 -6.32 -15.54
CA ARG A 169 -6.56 -6.63 -15.78
C ARG A 169 -6.90 -8.09 -15.55
N ALA A 170 -5.97 -9.01 -15.80
CA ALA A 170 -6.14 -10.45 -15.61
C ALA A 170 -6.08 -10.91 -14.14
N LEU A 171 -5.74 -10.02 -13.20
CA LEU A 171 -5.74 -10.34 -11.77
C LEU A 171 -7.18 -10.60 -11.31
N SER A 172 -7.41 -11.79 -10.77
CA SER A 172 -8.71 -12.23 -10.25
C SER A 172 -8.86 -11.85 -8.77
N LEU A 173 -9.99 -11.26 -8.41
CA LEU A 173 -10.33 -11.04 -7.01
C LEU A 173 -11.06 -12.27 -6.44
N PRO A 174 -11.01 -12.50 -5.12
CA PRO A 174 -11.97 -13.37 -4.46
C PRO A 174 -13.39 -12.80 -4.62
N ASP A 175 -14.39 -13.68 -4.68
CA ASP A 175 -15.80 -13.29 -4.75
C ASP A 175 -16.19 -12.50 -3.48
N PRO A 176 -16.60 -11.22 -3.60
CA PRO A 176 -16.91 -10.36 -2.46
C PRO A 176 -18.09 -10.87 -1.63
N GLU A 177 -19.03 -11.64 -2.19
CA GLU A 177 -20.12 -12.22 -1.42
C GLU A 177 -19.61 -13.37 -0.54
N THR A 178 -18.69 -14.17 -1.08
CA THR A 178 -18.12 -15.34 -0.40
C THR A 178 -17.12 -14.96 0.71
N VAL A 179 -16.36 -13.86 0.54
CA VAL A 179 -15.31 -13.45 1.50
C VAL A 179 -15.72 -12.28 2.40
N SER A 180 -17.00 -11.92 2.40
CA SER A 180 -17.51 -10.76 3.14
C SER A 180 -17.18 -10.81 4.64
N ASP A 181 -17.32 -11.97 5.27
CA ASP A 181 -17.02 -12.18 6.69
C ASP A 181 -15.50 -12.09 6.99
N GLU A 182 -14.66 -12.72 6.17
CA GLU A 182 -13.19 -12.64 6.28
C GLU A 182 -12.72 -11.19 6.15
N VAL A 183 -13.23 -10.47 5.15
CA VAL A 183 -12.90 -9.08 4.90
C VAL A 183 -13.40 -8.18 6.04
N ALA A 184 -14.59 -8.44 6.60
CA ALA A 184 -15.08 -7.71 7.76
C ALA A 184 -14.14 -7.87 8.97
N ARG A 185 -13.74 -9.12 9.30
CA ARG A 185 -12.78 -9.39 10.38
C ARG A 185 -11.44 -8.69 10.15
N TYR A 186 -10.91 -8.76 8.93
CA TYR A 186 -9.68 -8.06 8.56
C TYR A 186 -9.79 -6.55 8.82
N ARG A 187 -10.91 -5.94 8.44
CA ARG A 187 -11.14 -4.50 8.64
C ARG A 187 -11.23 -4.11 10.10
N GLU A 188 -11.87 -4.94 10.93
CA GLU A 188 -11.91 -4.71 12.37
C GLU A 188 -10.51 -4.71 12.98
N VAL A 189 -9.67 -5.69 12.60
CA VAL A 189 -8.28 -5.76 13.05
C VAL A 189 -7.46 -4.56 12.57
N ARG A 190 -7.62 -4.16 11.30
CA ARG A 190 -6.97 -2.98 10.74
C ARG A 190 -7.41 -1.69 11.43
N ALA A 191 -8.70 -1.56 11.74
CA ALA A 191 -9.25 -0.41 12.46
C ALA A 191 -8.72 -0.35 13.90
N ARG A 192 -8.63 -1.50 14.58
CA ARG A 192 -8.00 -1.60 15.91
C ARG A 192 -6.54 -1.18 15.87
N ALA A 193 -5.77 -1.66 14.90
CA ALA A 193 -4.37 -1.28 14.74
C ALA A 193 -4.21 0.23 14.49
N LYS A 194 -5.07 0.83 13.65
CA LYS A 194 -5.09 2.28 13.43
C LYS A 194 -5.42 3.04 14.72
N ASN A 195 -6.37 2.57 15.51
CA ASN A 195 -6.71 3.20 16.79
C ASN A 195 -5.53 3.13 17.80
N LEU A 196 -4.86 1.98 17.89
CA LEU A 196 -3.66 1.83 18.72
C LEU A 196 -2.56 2.78 18.28
N ASN A 197 -2.26 2.88 16.98
CA ASN A 197 -1.27 3.81 16.44
C ASN A 197 -1.61 5.28 16.75
N ASN A 198 -2.87 5.70 16.56
CA ASN A 198 -3.31 7.05 16.90
C ASN A 198 -3.16 7.34 18.40
N THR A 199 -3.45 6.34 19.24
CA THR A 199 -3.30 6.46 20.69
C THR A 199 -1.82 6.59 21.08
N VAL A 200 -0.95 5.78 20.47
CA VAL A 200 0.51 5.87 20.65
C VAL A 200 1.01 7.26 20.27
N ALA A 201 0.67 7.76 19.08
CA ALA A 201 1.09 9.09 18.64
C ALA A 201 0.61 10.21 19.59
N THR A 202 -0.62 10.09 20.11
CA THR A 202 -1.14 11.06 21.10
C THR A 202 -0.37 11.03 22.42
N LEU A 203 0.05 9.83 22.87
CA LEU A 203 0.84 9.68 24.09
C LEU A 203 2.27 10.17 23.90
N GLU A 204 2.86 9.97 22.72
CA GLU A 204 4.18 10.48 22.36
C GLU A 204 4.19 12.01 22.35
N GLU A 205 3.22 12.66 21.71
CA GLU A 205 3.07 14.12 21.76
C GLU A 205 2.92 14.64 23.22
N ALA A 206 2.21 13.88 24.06
CA ALA A 206 2.09 14.22 25.48
C ALA A 206 3.42 14.07 26.24
N ILE A 207 4.22 13.05 25.94
CA ILE A 207 5.57 12.86 26.49
C ILE A 207 6.47 14.01 26.07
N ASP A 208 6.51 14.33 24.77
CA ASP A 208 7.33 15.41 24.22
C ASP A 208 7.01 16.74 24.89
N ARG A 209 5.72 17.07 25.04
CA ARG A 209 5.29 18.28 25.75
C ARG A 209 5.76 18.33 27.21
N ILE A 210 5.81 17.19 27.90
CA ILE A 210 6.32 17.13 29.29
C ILE A 210 7.85 17.29 29.28
N VAL A 211 8.55 16.63 28.37
CA VAL A 211 10.01 16.71 28.22
C VAL A 211 10.44 18.15 27.88
N TYR A 212 9.77 18.79 26.92
CA TYR A 212 10.06 20.19 26.57
C TYR A 212 9.89 21.12 27.76
N ARG A 213 8.84 20.92 28.57
CA ARG A 213 8.65 21.69 29.81
C ARG A 213 9.71 21.41 30.86
N LEU A 214 10.15 20.15 30.99
CA LEU A 214 11.18 19.74 31.94
C LEU A 214 12.54 20.41 31.64
N TYR A 215 12.90 20.48 30.35
CA TYR A 215 14.14 21.10 29.90
C TYR A 215 13.99 22.60 29.62
N GLY A 216 12.78 23.14 29.70
CA GLY A 216 12.51 24.56 29.52
C GLY A 216 12.71 25.06 28.09
N LEU A 217 12.50 24.20 27.09
CA LEU A 217 12.66 24.57 25.69
C LEU A 217 11.59 25.59 25.28
N ASP A 218 12.02 26.58 24.50
CA ASP A 218 11.12 27.49 23.79
C ASP A 218 10.70 26.95 22.41
N ASP A 219 9.76 27.63 21.76
CA ASP A 219 9.19 27.19 20.48
C ASP A 219 10.23 27.09 19.36
N ASP A 220 11.27 27.95 19.38
CA ASP A 220 12.36 27.91 18.39
C ASP A 220 13.27 26.69 18.64
N GLU A 221 13.56 26.38 19.90
CA GLU A 221 14.34 25.19 20.29
C GLU A 221 13.57 23.89 20.01
N ILE A 222 12.25 23.84 20.26
CA ILE A 222 11.39 22.69 19.93
C ILE A 222 11.41 22.43 18.42
N ALA A 223 11.25 23.47 17.60
CA ALA A 223 11.25 23.34 16.13
C ALA A 223 12.59 22.80 15.58
N VAL A 224 13.70 23.02 16.28
CA VAL A 224 15.01 22.43 15.93
C VAL A 224 15.03 20.94 16.28
N VAL A 225 14.53 20.56 17.46
CA VAL A 225 14.47 19.14 17.90
C VAL A 225 13.56 18.33 16.99
N GLU A 226 12.36 18.82 16.66
CA GLU A 226 11.41 18.11 15.80
C GLU A 226 11.97 17.90 14.39
N ARG A 227 12.62 18.92 13.80
CA ARG A 227 13.27 18.79 12.49
C ARG A 227 14.42 17.79 12.50
N ALA A 228 15.13 17.65 13.62
CA ALA A 228 16.21 16.67 13.77
C ALA A 228 15.68 15.25 14.03
N GLY A 229 14.51 15.11 14.66
CA GLY A 229 13.86 13.82 14.94
C GLY A 229 13.17 13.21 13.72
N ASP A 230 12.59 14.03 12.85
CA ASP A 230 11.84 13.59 11.64
C ASP A 230 12.77 13.10 10.50
N GLY A 231 14.10 13.28 10.64
CA GLY A 231 15.10 12.87 9.65
C GLY A 231 15.77 11.51 9.92
N GLY A 232 15.24 10.73 10.88
CA GLY A 232 15.81 9.45 11.30
C GLY A 232 14.87 8.26 11.10
N GLU A 233 14.73 7.81 9.85
CA GLU A 233 14.28 6.45 9.50
C GLU A 233 15.35 5.75 8.64
#